data_AF-A0AAV3HGZ3-F1
#
_entry.id   AF-A0AAV3HGZ3-F1
#
_cell.length_a   1.000
_cell.length_b   1.000
_cell.length_c   1.000
_cell.angle_alpha   90.00
_cell.angle_beta   90.00
_cell.angle_gamma   90.00
#
_symmetry.space_group_name_H-M   'P 1'
#
loop_
_entity.id
_entity.type
_entity.pdbx_description
1 polymer ?
#
loop_
_entity_poly.entity_id
_entity_poly.type
_entity_poly.pdbx_seq_one_letter_code
_entity_poly.pdbx_strand_id
1 'polypeptide(L)'
;MHDERTHHYHYDSQHRLVFHTRIQHGEPQVESRYLYDPLGRRTGKRVWRRERDLTGWMSLSRKPEETWYGWDGDRLTTVQTQQTRIQTVYQPGSFTPLLRIETENGEQAKARHRSLAEVLQEDTGVTLPAELAVMLG
;
A
#
# COMPACT_ATOMS: atom_id res chain seq x y z
N MET A 1 27.68 -2.72 27.64
CA MET A 1 26.96 -1.65 26.90
C MET A 1 25.51 -2.08 26.82
N HIS A 2 24.60 -1.37 27.47
CA HIS A 2 23.17 -1.69 27.38
C HIS A 2 22.60 -1.06 26.11
N ASP A 3 21.90 -1.85 25.30
CA ASP A 3 21.12 -1.37 24.16
C ASP A 3 19.86 -0.68 24.70
N GLU A 4 19.99 0.58 25.09
CA GLU A 4 18.87 1.37 25.59
C GLU A 4 17.92 1.69 24.42
N ARG A 5 16.83 0.92 24.33
CA ARG A 5 15.75 1.09 23.37
C ARG A 5 14.41 1.16 24.09
N THR A 6 13.68 2.22 23.82
CA THR A 6 12.32 2.42 24.35
C THR A 6 11.33 2.38 23.20
N HIS A 7 10.22 1.67 23.40
CA HIS A 7 9.14 1.56 22.43
C HIS A 7 7.86 2.13 23.04
N HIS A 8 7.23 3.07 22.32
CA HIS A 8 5.94 3.64 22.69
C HIS A 8 4.87 3.17 21.71
N TYR A 9 3.75 2.69 22.23
CA TYR A 9 2.63 2.18 21.45
C TYR A 9 1.35 2.92 21.84
N HIS A 10 0.63 3.43 20.85
CA HIS A 10 -0.61 4.16 21.05
C HIS A 10 -1.76 3.46 20.33
N TYR A 11 -2.85 3.27 21.05
CA TYR A 11 -4.03 2.57 20.58
C TYR A 11 -5.23 3.52 20.53
N ASP A 12 -6.12 3.31 19.58
CA ASP A 12 -7.42 3.98 19.55
C ASP A 12 -8.43 3.33 20.52
N SER A 13 -9.65 3.87 20.58
CA SER A 13 -10.72 3.35 21.43
C SER A 13 -11.24 1.95 21.02
N GLN A 14 -10.84 1.46 19.84
CA GLN A 14 -11.13 0.10 19.38
C GLN A 14 -9.95 -0.85 19.64
N HIS A 15 -8.97 -0.43 20.46
CA HIS A 15 -7.76 -1.19 20.80
C HIS A 15 -6.88 -1.53 19.58
N ARG A 16 -6.90 -0.69 18.54
CA ARG A 16 -6.04 -0.85 17.35
C ARG A 16 -4.81 0.02 17.49
N LEU A 17 -3.62 -0.53 17.20
CA LEU A 17 -2.36 0.23 17.20
C LEU A 17 -2.40 1.27 16.08
N VAL A 18 -2.44 2.57 16.42
CA VAL A 18 -2.51 3.67 15.46
C VAL A 18 -1.19 4.43 15.33
N PHE A 19 -0.34 4.39 16.35
CA PHE A 19 0.98 5.04 16.34
C PHE A 19 2.01 4.26 17.15
N HIS A 20 3.23 4.17 16.62
CA HIS A 20 4.38 3.54 17.26
C HIS A 20 5.62 4.42 17.09
N THR A 21 6.40 4.59 18.17
CA THR A 21 7.70 5.24 18.13
C THR A 21 8.75 4.33 18.76
N ARG A 22 9.91 4.21 18.11
CA ARG A 22 11.11 3.58 18.68
C ARG A 22 12.16 4.65 18.92
N ILE A 23 12.60 4.76 20.17
CA ILE A 23 13.64 5.68 20.63
C ILE A 23 14.87 4.85 21.01
N GLN A 24 16.05 5.29 20.60
CA GLN A 24 17.32 4.68 20.99
C GLN A 24 18.28 5.79 21.41
N HIS A 25 18.89 5.66 22.58
CA HIS A 25 19.77 6.70 23.17
C HIS A 25 19.13 8.10 23.19
N GLY A 26 17.87 8.19 23.62
CA GLY A 26 17.10 9.44 23.68
C GLY A 26 16.59 9.97 22.34
N GLU A 27 16.96 9.33 21.22
CA GLU A 27 16.69 9.82 19.88
C GLU A 27 15.66 8.96 19.13
N PRO A 28 14.60 9.56 18.53
CA PRO A 28 13.66 8.82 17.69
C PRO A 28 14.37 8.21 16.48
N GLN A 29 14.23 6.90 16.33
CA GLN A 29 14.79 6.12 15.22
C GLN A 29 13.73 5.79 14.18
N VAL A 30 12.50 5.54 14.63
CA VAL A 30 11.37 5.18 13.77
C VAL A 30 10.10 5.76 14.37
N GLU A 31 9.25 6.30 13.51
CA GLU A 31 7.84 6.54 13.80
C GLU A 31 6.99 5.81 12.77
N SER A 32 5.87 5.25 13.21
CA SER A 32 4.94 4.53 12.35
C SER A 32 3.50 4.91 12.67
N ARG A 33 2.69 5.11 11.62
CA ARG A 33 1.23 5.30 11.73
C ARG A 33 0.51 4.23 10.95
N TYR A 34 -0.64 3.81 11.47
CA TYR A 34 -1.45 2.75 10.86
C TYR A 34 -2.89 3.22 10.68
N LEU A 35 -3.47 2.86 9.54
CA LEU A 35 -4.85 3.16 9.18
C LEU A 35 -5.63 1.85 9.08
N TYR A 36 -6.89 1.89 9.50
CA TYR A 36 -7.79 0.75 9.51
C TYR A 36 -9.14 1.13 8.92
N ASP A 37 -9.82 0.15 8.34
CA ASP A 37 -11.24 0.30 7.99
C ASP A 37 -12.15 0.02 9.21
N PRO A 38 -13.48 0.21 9.09
CA PRO A 38 -14.42 -0.06 10.19
C PRO A 38 -14.44 -1.51 10.69
N LEU A 39 -14.05 -2.48 9.85
CA LEU A 39 -13.94 -3.89 10.23
C LEU A 39 -12.62 -4.19 10.96
N GLY A 40 -11.74 -3.21 11.11
CA GLY A 40 -10.47 -3.35 11.83
C GLY A 40 -9.33 -3.90 10.98
N ARG A 41 -9.52 -4.04 9.66
CA ARG A 41 -8.44 -4.47 8.76
C ARG A 41 -7.54 -3.29 8.46
N ARG A 42 -6.22 -3.52 8.46
CA ARG A 42 -5.24 -2.46 8.17
C ARG A 42 -5.32 -2.08 6.69
N THR A 43 -5.56 -0.82 6.38
CA THR A 43 -5.65 -0.29 5.01
C THR A 43 -4.41 0.51 4.62
N GLY A 44 -3.68 1.04 5.60
CA GLY A 44 -2.48 1.84 5.36
C GLY A 44 -1.45 1.73 6.47
N LYS A 45 -0.18 1.90 6.10
CA LYS A 45 0.97 2.01 6.99
C LYS A 45 1.88 3.11 6.47
N ARG A 46 2.32 4.00 7.35
CA ARG A 46 3.30 5.05 7.08
C ARG A 46 4.47 4.89 8.04
N VAL A 47 5.70 4.91 7.54
CA VAL A 47 6.91 4.78 8.36
C VAL A 47 7.86 5.92 8.05
N TRP A 48 8.23 6.65 9.09
CA TRP A 48 9.32 7.62 9.05
C TRP A 48 10.54 7.00 9.72
N ARG A 49 11.69 7.07 9.08
CA ARG A 49 12.95 6.51 9.58
C ARG A 49 13.95 7.61 9.81
N ARG A 50 14.75 7.49 10.87
CA ARG A 50 15.85 8.42 11.09
C ARG A 50 16.89 8.21 10.00
N GLU A 51 17.14 9.26 9.25
CA GLU A 51 18.08 9.28 8.14
C GLU A 51 18.91 10.57 8.18
N ARG A 52 20.00 10.58 7.42
CA ARG A 52 20.86 11.74 7.25
C ARG A 52 20.36 12.55 6.06
N ASP A 53 20.11 13.85 6.25
CA ASP A 53 19.77 14.74 5.16
C ASP A 53 21.02 15.26 4.40
N LEU A 54 20.80 16.07 3.35
CA LEU A 54 21.88 16.63 2.53
C LEU A 54 22.83 17.57 3.29
N THR A 55 22.42 18.08 4.46
CA THR A 55 23.26 18.92 5.33
C THR A 55 24.04 18.09 6.35
N GLY A 56 23.81 16.78 6.40
CA GLY A 56 24.41 15.88 7.38
C GLY A 56 23.62 15.78 8.69
N TRP A 57 22.48 16.45 8.80
CA TRP A 57 21.63 16.43 9.99
C TRP A 57 20.86 15.11 10.07
N MET A 58 20.78 14.52 11.26
CA MET A 58 20.05 13.28 11.51
C MET A 58 18.64 13.60 12.03
N SER A 59 17.62 13.27 11.25
CA SER A 59 16.22 13.45 11.64
C SER A 59 15.34 12.38 11.01
N LEU A 60 14.09 12.26 11.44
CA LEU A 60 13.12 11.43 10.73
C LEU A 60 12.95 11.95 9.29
N SER A 61 12.80 11.02 8.35
CA SER A 61 12.61 11.32 6.94
C SER A 61 11.50 12.34 6.73
N ARG A 62 11.62 13.22 5.72
CA ARG A 62 10.56 14.23 5.47
C ARG A 62 9.28 13.59 4.93
N LYS A 63 9.42 12.52 4.15
CA LYS A 63 8.31 11.75 3.59
C LYS A 63 8.34 10.34 4.20
N PRO A 64 7.17 9.76 4.53
CA PRO A 64 7.11 8.38 4.96
C PRO A 64 7.28 7.41 3.80
N GLU A 65 7.80 6.23 4.12
CA GLU A 65 7.53 5.02 3.36
C GLU A 65 6.06 4.65 3.57
N GLU A 66 5.30 4.54 2.49
CA GLU A 66 3.89 4.17 2.55
C GLU A 66 3.66 2.74 2.05
N THR A 67 2.75 2.02 2.71
CA THR A 67 2.21 0.74 2.26
C THR A 67 0.70 0.77 2.37
N TRP A 68 0.02 0.47 1.27
CA TRP A 68 -1.42 0.38 1.16
C TRP A 68 -1.86 -1.08 1.02
N TYR A 69 -3.00 -1.42 1.62
CA TYR A 69 -3.52 -2.78 1.70
C TYR A 69 -4.95 -2.81 1.18
N GLY A 70 -5.20 -3.63 0.15
CA GLY A 70 -6.51 -3.86 -0.43
C GLY A 70 -7.09 -5.21 0.01
N TRP A 71 -8.37 -5.21 0.36
CA TRP A 71 -9.07 -6.36 0.93
C TRP A 71 -10.28 -6.76 0.08
N ASP A 72 -10.56 -8.05 0.02
CA ASP A 72 -11.82 -8.65 -0.45
C ASP A 72 -12.37 -9.56 0.63
N GLY A 73 -13.41 -9.11 1.34
CA GLY A 73 -13.78 -9.70 2.63
C GLY A 73 -12.57 -9.74 3.55
N ASP A 74 -12.27 -10.90 4.14
CA ASP A 74 -11.11 -11.05 5.04
C ASP A 74 -9.80 -11.36 4.30
N ARG A 75 -9.81 -11.35 2.96
CA ARG A 75 -8.64 -11.73 2.15
C ARG A 75 -7.85 -10.48 1.77
N LEU A 76 -6.58 -10.46 2.12
CA LEU A 76 -5.65 -9.45 1.63
C LEU A 76 -5.34 -9.74 0.16
N THR A 77 -5.88 -8.93 -0.74
CA THR A 77 -5.75 -9.13 -2.19
C THR A 77 -4.72 -8.22 -2.81
N THR A 78 -4.39 -7.08 -2.20
CA THR A 78 -3.40 -6.13 -2.73
C THR A 78 -2.48 -5.62 -1.63
N VAL A 79 -1.18 -5.59 -1.89
CA VAL A 79 -0.19 -4.84 -1.11
C VAL A 79 0.54 -3.92 -2.07
N GLN A 80 0.52 -2.62 -1.80
CA GLN A 80 1.13 -1.62 -2.66
C GLN A 80 2.08 -0.74 -1.86
N THR A 81 3.34 -0.73 -2.25
CA THR A 81 4.35 0.22 -1.78
C THR A 81 4.51 1.35 -2.81
N GLN A 82 5.48 2.24 -2.63
CA GLN A 82 5.84 3.19 -3.69
C GLN A 82 6.49 2.50 -4.90
N GLN A 83 7.15 1.36 -4.70
CA GLN A 83 7.96 0.70 -5.74
C GLN A 83 7.21 -0.44 -6.42
N THR A 84 6.41 -1.19 -5.67
CA THR A 84 5.80 -2.43 -6.12
C THR A 84 4.35 -2.54 -5.72
N ARG A 85 3.58 -3.25 -6.54
CA ARG A 85 2.24 -3.73 -6.24
C ARG A 85 2.22 -5.24 -6.36
N ILE A 86 1.73 -5.89 -5.32
CA ILE A 86 1.50 -7.33 -5.28
C ILE A 86 -0.01 -7.53 -5.24
N GLN A 87 -0.53 -8.36 -6.14
CA GLN A 87 -1.92 -8.79 -6.13
C GLN A 87 -2.00 -10.31 -5.99
N THR A 88 -2.84 -10.79 -5.09
CA THR A 88 -3.09 -12.22 -4.88
C THR A 88 -4.53 -12.55 -5.24
N VAL A 89 -4.70 -13.46 -6.19
CA VAL A 89 -6.00 -14.05 -6.54
C VAL A 89 -6.16 -15.34 -5.75
N TYR A 90 -7.31 -15.50 -5.10
CA TYR A 90 -7.62 -16.67 -4.30
C TYR A 90 -8.65 -17.57 -5.00
N GLN A 91 -8.69 -18.83 -4.59
CA GLN A 91 -9.81 -19.71 -4.94
C GLN A 91 -11.14 -19.11 -4.45
N PRO A 92 -12.27 -19.34 -5.15
CA PRO A 92 -13.58 -18.92 -4.70
C PRO A 92 -13.89 -19.46 -3.29
N GLY A 93 -14.32 -18.59 -2.37
CA GLY A 93 -14.68 -18.98 -1.00
C GLY A 93 -13.54 -19.50 -0.13
N SER A 94 -12.28 -19.34 -0.55
CA SER A 94 -11.12 -19.89 0.14
C SER A 94 -9.99 -18.86 0.30
N PHE A 95 -9.07 -19.15 1.21
CA PHE A 95 -7.81 -18.42 1.43
C PHE A 95 -6.63 -19.06 0.67
N THR A 96 -6.86 -20.12 -0.10
CA THR A 96 -5.84 -20.75 -0.95
C THR A 96 -5.50 -19.82 -2.12
N PRO A 97 -4.25 -19.34 -2.25
CA PRO A 97 -3.85 -18.49 -3.37
C PRO A 97 -3.78 -19.32 -4.66
N LEU A 98 -4.35 -18.79 -5.75
CA LEU A 98 -4.23 -19.33 -7.11
C LEU A 98 -3.08 -18.68 -7.86
N LEU A 99 -2.95 -17.36 -7.74
CA LEU A 99 -1.98 -16.56 -8.49
C LEU A 99 -1.50 -15.38 -7.64
N ARG A 100 -0.20 -15.10 -7.71
CA ARG A 100 0.42 -13.90 -7.16
C ARG A 100 1.10 -13.13 -8.28
N ILE A 101 0.62 -11.93 -8.55
CA ILE A 101 1.15 -11.01 -9.56
C ILE A 101 1.95 -9.96 -8.81
N GLU A 102 3.21 -9.79 -9.17
CA GLU A 102 4.07 -8.74 -8.64
C GLU A 102 4.47 -7.83 -9.79
N THR A 103 4.21 -6.53 -9.64
CA THR A 103 4.41 -5.53 -10.68
C THR A 103 5.16 -4.36 -10.08
N GLU A 104 6.24 -3.93 -10.74
CA GLU A 104 6.87 -2.67 -10.39
C GLU A 104 5.96 -1.51 -10.78
N ASN A 105 5.72 -0.56 -9.88
CA ASN A 105 4.83 0.57 -10.12
C ASN A 105 5.33 1.44 -11.29
N GLY A 106 6.65 1.51 -11.49
CA GLY A 106 7.25 2.23 -12.62
C GLY A 106 6.96 1.60 -13.98
N GLU A 107 6.68 0.29 -14.03
CA GLU A 107 6.22 -0.40 -15.24
C GLU A 107 4.72 -0.18 -15.46
N GLN A 108 3.91 -0.14 -14.39
CA GLN A 108 2.49 0.19 -14.49
C GLN A 108 2.26 1.61 -15.04
N ALA A 109 3.07 2.59 -14.62
CA ALA A 109 2.99 3.96 -15.16
C ALA A 109 3.36 4.05 -16.66
N LYS A 110 4.10 3.05 -17.17
CA LYS A 110 4.44 2.93 -18.60
C LYS A 110 3.42 2.10 -19.38
N ALA A 111 2.67 1.24 -18.69
CA ALA A 111 1.57 0.50 -19.30
C ALA A 111 0.49 1.50 -19.72
N ARG A 112 0.29 1.63 -21.03
CA ARG A 112 -0.83 2.40 -21.59
C ARG A 112 -2.11 1.83 -20.96
N HIS A 113 -2.78 2.63 -20.13
CA HIS A 113 -4.14 2.33 -19.71
C HIS A 113 -5.00 2.31 -20.97
N ARG A 114 -5.33 1.11 -21.46
CA ARG A 114 -6.32 0.94 -22.51
C ARG A 114 -7.67 0.72 -21.84
N SER A 115 -8.66 1.49 -22.25
CA SER A 115 -10.03 1.29 -21.76
C SER A 115 -10.57 -0.05 -22.23
N LEU A 116 -11.59 -0.57 -21.53
CA LEU A 116 -12.26 -1.79 -21.97
C LEU A 116 -12.90 -1.58 -23.35
N ALA A 117 -13.39 -0.37 -23.63
CA ALA A 117 -13.85 0.03 -24.96
C ALA A 117 -12.74 -0.09 -26.01
N GLU A 118 -11.54 0.42 -25.74
CA GLU A 118 -10.40 0.32 -26.68
C GLU A 118 -10.03 -1.13 -26.96
N VAL A 119 -9.96 -1.98 -25.92
CA VAL A 119 -9.64 -3.41 -26.09
C VAL A 119 -10.71 -4.12 -26.94
N LEU A 120 -12.00 -3.87 -26.67
CA LEU A 120 -13.09 -4.50 -27.42
C LEU A 120 -13.14 -4.02 -28.87
N GLN A 121 -12.86 -2.75 -29.13
CA GLN A 121 -12.81 -2.21 -30.50
C GLN A 121 -11.63 -2.78 -31.29
N GLU A 122 -10.46 -2.96 -30.66
CA GLU A 122 -9.30 -3.59 -31.29
C GLU A 122 -9.52 -5.09 -31.58
N ASP A 123 -10.09 -5.85 -30.64
CA ASP A 123 -10.31 -7.30 -30.78
C ASP A 123 -11.44 -7.64 -31.76
N THR A 124 -12.51 -6.83 -31.80
CA THR A 124 -13.69 -7.12 -32.63
C THR A 124 -13.75 -6.33 -33.93
N GLY A 125 -12.98 -5.25 -34.05
CA GLY A 125 -13.05 -4.31 -35.18
C GLY A 125 -14.36 -3.51 -35.25
N VAL A 126 -15.24 -3.63 -34.24
CA VAL A 126 -16.53 -2.94 -34.19
C VAL A 126 -16.41 -1.65 -33.39
N THR A 127 -16.79 -0.51 -33.98
CA THR A 127 -16.88 0.75 -33.25
C THR A 127 -18.06 0.72 -32.29
N LEU A 128 -17.79 0.91 -30.99
CA LEU A 128 -18.84 0.96 -29.97
C LEU A 128 -19.63 2.27 -30.08
N PRO A 129 -20.96 2.25 -29.87
CA PRO A 129 -21.75 3.47 -29.72
C PRO A 129 -21.19 4.37 -28.61
N ALA A 130 -21.32 5.69 -28.77
CA ALA A 130 -20.69 6.68 -27.88
C ALA A 130 -21.04 6.47 -26.38
N GLU A 131 -22.29 6.13 -26.07
CA GLU A 131 -22.75 5.88 -24.70
C GLU A 131 -22.06 4.65 -24.07
N LEU A 132 -21.87 3.59 -24.85
CA LEU A 132 -21.16 2.37 -24.43
C LEU A 132 -19.66 2.61 -24.32
N ALA A 133 -19.08 3.40 -25.23
CA ALA A 133 -17.66 3.74 -25.18
C ALA A 133 -17.31 4.60 -23.95
N VAL A 134 -18.20 5.48 -23.51
CA VAL A 134 -18.02 6.26 -22.27
C VAL A 134 -18.18 5.39 -21.03
N MET A 135 -19.13 4.46 -21.02
CA MET A 135 -19.36 3.56 -19.88
C MET A 135 -18.23 2.52 -19.71
N LEU A 136 -17.58 2.14 -20.81
CA LEU A 136 -16.47 1.18 -20.87
C LEU A 136 -15.09 1.86 -21.02
N GLY A 137 -15.08 3.20 -20.93
CA GLY A 137 -13.93 4.10 -21.04
C GLY A 137 -13.05 4.13 -19.80
#